data_AF-A0A4Q6BDP5-F1
#
_entry.id   AF-A0A4Q6BDP5-F1
#
_cell.length_a   1.000
_cell.length_b   1.000
_cell.length_c   1.000
_cell.angle_alpha   90.00
_cell.angle_beta   90.00
_cell.angle_gamma   90.00
#
_symmetry.space_group_name_H-M   'P 1'
#
loop_
_entity.id
_entity.type
_entity.pdbx_description
1 polymer ?
#
loop_
_entity_poly.entity_id
_entity_poly.type
_entity_poly.pdbx_seq_one_letter_code
_entity_poly.pdbx_strand_id
1 'polypeptide(L)'
;MKQVFFSLALLITVATAQAQAANPVSWAFSSKKISGNVYEVKMTATMQNGWHLYAQTQPKDAIAIPTTFEFAKNPLVQYDGKVKETGKLEKFVDNDLGVSANQYSKQVVFTQKVVLKGKAASNVSGNVTYQTCDDKKCLPPKTVSFNVALK
;
A
#
# COMPACT_ATOMS: atom_id res chain seq x y z
N MET A 1 -72.80 4.03 -3.42
CA MET A 1 -71.74 5.02 -3.72
C MET A 1 -70.40 4.41 -3.33
N LYS A 2 -69.51 4.22 -4.32
CA LYS A 2 -68.21 3.55 -4.20
C LYS A 2 -67.22 4.47 -3.48
N GLN A 3 -66.59 4.01 -2.41
CA GLN A 3 -65.42 4.64 -1.80
C GLN A 3 -64.25 3.67 -1.99
N VAL A 4 -63.43 3.93 -3.01
CA VAL A 4 -62.23 3.16 -3.30
C VAL A 4 -61.14 3.65 -2.35
N PHE A 5 -60.83 2.86 -1.31
CA PHE A 5 -59.69 3.13 -0.44
C PHE A 5 -58.40 2.82 -1.21
N PHE A 6 -57.77 3.86 -1.74
CA PHE A 6 -56.44 3.80 -2.36
C PHE A 6 -55.39 3.78 -1.23
N SER A 7 -54.99 2.59 -0.81
CA SER A 7 -53.84 2.41 0.10
C SER A 7 -52.55 2.65 -0.68
N LEU A 8 -51.98 3.84 -0.54
CA LEU A 8 -50.69 4.22 -1.11
C LEU A 8 -49.57 3.56 -0.29
N ALA A 9 -49.12 2.37 -0.72
CA ALA A 9 -47.95 1.73 -0.15
C ALA A 9 -46.69 2.51 -0.54
N LEU A 10 -46.18 3.33 0.38
CA LEU A 10 -44.92 4.05 0.23
C LEU A 10 -43.75 3.06 0.36
N LEU A 11 -43.25 2.56 -0.77
CA LEU A 11 -41.99 1.83 -0.84
C LEU A 11 -40.82 2.78 -0.53
N ILE A 12 -40.41 2.81 0.73
CA ILE A 12 -39.16 3.45 1.15
C ILE A 12 -38.01 2.52 0.77
N THR A 13 -37.45 2.69 -0.43
CA THR A 13 -36.17 2.07 -0.79
C THR A 13 -35.06 2.82 -0.06
N VAL A 14 -34.58 2.27 1.05
CA VAL A 14 -33.41 2.78 1.76
C VAL A 14 -32.18 2.47 0.91
N ALA A 15 -31.74 3.45 0.11
CA ALA A 15 -30.46 3.36 -0.58
C ALA A 15 -29.33 3.46 0.45
N THR A 16 -28.76 2.33 0.84
CA THR A 16 -27.55 2.31 1.67
C THR A 16 -26.38 2.78 0.83
N ALA A 17 -26.05 4.07 0.94
CA ALA A 17 -24.81 4.61 0.40
C ALA A 17 -23.63 3.96 1.14
N GLN A 18 -23.01 2.95 0.53
CA GLN A 18 -21.74 2.42 1.02
C GLN A 18 -20.68 3.51 0.84
N ALA A 19 -20.31 4.19 1.93
CA ALA A 19 -19.11 5.01 1.98
C ALA A 19 -17.91 4.08 1.87
N GLN A 20 -17.51 3.73 0.64
CA GLN A 20 -16.28 3.00 0.41
C GLN A 20 -15.13 3.89 0.87
N ALA A 21 -14.39 3.44 1.88
CA ALA A 21 -13.18 4.13 2.33
C ALA A 21 -12.28 4.36 1.11
N ALA A 22 -11.88 5.63 0.90
CA ALA A 22 -10.99 5.97 -0.19
C ALA A 22 -9.73 5.10 -0.11
N ASN A 23 -9.45 4.34 -1.16
CA ASN A 23 -8.22 3.57 -1.28
C ASN A 23 -7.40 4.13 -2.44
N PRO A 24 -6.70 5.25 -2.23
CA PRO A 24 -5.98 5.94 -3.30
C PRO A 24 -4.74 5.20 -3.76
N VAL A 25 -4.36 4.09 -3.10
CA VAL A 25 -3.21 3.27 -3.45
C VAL A 25 -3.64 1.86 -3.81
N SER A 26 -3.23 1.41 -4.99
CA SER A 26 -3.28 0.00 -5.38
C SER A 26 -1.90 -0.62 -5.23
N TRP A 27 -1.88 -1.87 -4.74
CA TRP A 27 -0.65 -2.63 -4.54
C TRP A 27 -0.64 -3.85 -5.47
N ALA A 28 0.49 -4.05 -6.14
CA ALA A 28 0.78 -5.26 -6.90
C ALA A 28 2.03 -5.93 -6.34
N PHE A 29 1.98 -7.25 -6.19
CA PHE A 29 3.06 -8.04 -5.59
C PHE A 29 3.52 -9.10 -6.59
N SER A 30 4.82 -9.17 -6.84
CA SER A 30 5.41 -10.11 -7.80
C SER A 30 6.79 -10.55 -7.35
N SER A 31 7.30 -11.63 -7.94
CA SER A 31 8.67 -12.04 -7.79
C SER A 31 9.33 -12.24 -9.16
N LYS A 32 10.65 -12.08 -9.19
CA LYS A 32 11.47 -12.35 -10.37
C LYS A 32 12.76 -13.01 -9.95
N LYS A 33 13.05 -14.19 -10.50
CA LYS A 33 14.39 -14.79 -10.43
C LYS A 33 15.43 -13.92 -11.15
N ILE A 34 16.52 -13.57 -10.47
CA ILE A 34 17.59 -12.73 -11.04
C ILE A 34 18.90 -13.49 -11.28
N SER A 35 19.21 -14.52 -10.49
CA SER A 35 20.37 -15.41 -10.71
C SER A 35 20.33 -16.60 -9.76
N GLY A 36 20.72 -17.80 -10.17
CA GLY A 36 20.87 -18.95 -9.26
C GLY A 36 19.62 -19.23 -8.41
N ASN A 37 19.71 -19.02 -7.09
CA ASN A 37 18.57 -19.10 -6.16
C ASN A 37 18.14 -17.72 -5.61
N VAL A 38 18.53 -16.65 -6.29
CA VAL A 38 18.31 -15.27 -5.88
C VAL A 38 17.11 -14.71 -6.64
N TYR A 39 16.20 -14.11 -5.89
CA TYR A 39 14.95 -13.53 -6.37
C TYR A 39 14.83 -12.08 -5.88
N GLU A 40 14.16 -11.27 -6.67
CA GLU A 40 13.60 -10.00 -6.24
C GLU A 40 12.10 -10.17 -6.00
N VAL A 41 11.63 -9.78 -4.82
CA VAL A 41 10.21 -9.59 -4.54
C VAL A 41 9.92 -8.11 -4.73
N LYS A 42 8.99 -7.79 -5.63
CA LYS A 42 8.60 -6.43 -5.98
C LYS A 42 7.19 -6.15 -5.45
N MET A 43 7.09 -5.14 -4.59
CA MET A 43 5.86 -4.59 -4.06
C MET A 43 5.67 -3.21 -4.71
N THR A 44 4.77 -3.12 -5.69
CA THR A 44 4.55 -1.89 -6.47
C THR A 44 3.32 -1.18 -5.94
N ALA A 45 3.50 0.05 -5.48
CA ALA A 45 2.40 0.94 -5.11
C ALA A 45 2.11 1.88 -6.28
N THR A 46 0.84 2.00 -6.66
CA THR A 46 0.36 2.98 -7.64
C THR A 46 -0.66 3.88 -6.96
N MET A 47 -0.39 5.19 -6.99
CA MET A 47 -1.19 6.22 -6.34
C MET A 47 -2.09 6.90 -7.37
N GLN A 48 -3.34 7.16 -6.99
CA GLN A 48 -4.23 8.05 -7.74
C GLN A 48 -3.63 9.45 -7.87
N ASN A 49 -4.04 10.20 -8.90
CA ASN A 49 -3.53 11.56 -9.10
C ASN A 49 -3.83 12.47 -7.91
N GLY A 50 -2.86 13.27 -7.48
CA GLY A 50 -2.96 14.15 -6.31
C GLY A 50 -2.76 13.44 -4.96
N TRP A 51 -2.50 12.14 -4.94
CA TRP A 51 -2.19 11.39 -3.73
C TRP A 51 -0.70 11.05 -3.64
N HIS A 52 -0.20 11.12 -2.41
CA HIS A 52 1.19 10.86 -2.08
C HIS A 52 1.29 9.72 -1.07
N LEU A 53 2.27 8.85 -1.29
CA LEU A 53 2.65 7.76 -0.39
C LEU A 53 3.98 8.11 0.28
N TYR A 54 4.02 8.05 1.61
CA TYR A 54 5.26 8.35 2.34
C TYR A 54 6.33 7.28 2.14
N ALA A 55 7.56 7.72 1.92
CA ALA A 55 8.74 6.86 1.81
C ALA A 55 9.06 6.14 3.14
N GLN A 56 9.88 5.08 3.07
CA GLN A 56 10.40 4.36 4.24
C GLN A 56 11.34 5.23 5.09
N THR A 57 12.11 6.11 4.44
CA THR A 57 13.04 7.01 5.14
C THR A 57 12.50 8.43 5.13
N GLN A 58 12.29 8.98 6.32
CA GLN A 58 11.78 10.33 6.51
C GLN A 58 12.85 11.27 7.09
N PRO A 59 12.74 12.58 6.84
CA PRO A 59 13.43 13.62 7.59
C PRO A 59 13.15 13.52 9.11
N LYS A 60 14.01 14.12 9.94
CA LYS A 60 13.89 14.03 11.42
C LYS A 60 12.69 14.80 11.96
N ASP A 61 12.30 15.85 11.26
CA ASP A 61 11.16 16.75 11.52
C ASP A 61 9.84 16.22 10.95
N ALA A 62 9.86 15.08 10.26
CA ALA A 62 8.67 14.51 9.68
C ALA A 62 7.69 14.00 10.74
N ILE A 63 6.42 14.38 10.60
CA ILE A 63 5.28 13.82 11.37
C ILE A 63 4.56 12.71 10.60
N ALA A 64 5.06 12.38 9.39
CA ALA A 64 4.53 11.34 8.52
C ALA A 64 4.81 9.93 9.08
N ILE A 65 3.84 9.03 8.91
CA ILE A 65 4.03 7.60 9.24
C ILE A 65 4.69 6.91 8.04
N PRO A 66 5.96 6.45 8.16
CA PRO A 66 6.68 5.87 7.03
C PRO A 66 6.08 4.56 6.55
N THR A 67 6.14 4.30 5.24
CA THR A 67 5.84 2.96 4.72
C THR A 67 6.80 1.94 5.34
N THR A 68 6.28 0.83 5.86
CA THR A 68 7.06 -0.19 6.54
C THR A 68 6.67 -1.58 6.06
N PHE A 69 7.66 -2.46 5.88
CA PHE A 69 7.45 -3.85 5.49
C PHE A 69 7.85 -4.79 6.62
N GLU A 70 6.93 -5.69 6.95
CA GLU A 70 7.17 -6.76 7.92
C GLU A 70 7.01 -8.11 7.21
N PHE A 71 8.07 -8.90 7.18
CA PHE A 71 8.07 -10.19 6.50
C PHE A 71 7.85 -11.33 7.49
N ALA A 72 7.03 -12.30 7.10
CA ALA A 72 6.87 -13.53 7.85
C ALA A 72 8.16 -14.36 7.81
N LYS A 73 8.45 -15.05 8.92
CA LYS A 73 9.58 -15.98 8.99
C LYS A 73 9.31 -17.17 8.07
N ASN A 74 10.27 -17.46 7.19
CA ASN A 74 10.27 -18.65 6.35
C ASN A 74 11.67 -19.27 6.39
N PRO A 75 11.85 -20.50 6.93
CA PRO A 75 13.16 -21.12 7.07
C PRO A 75 13.86 -21.38 5.73
N LEU A 76 13.09 -21.45 4.63
CA LEU A 76 13.60 -21.65 3.27
C LEU A 76 14.01 -20.34 2.59
N VAL A 77 13.79 -19.18 3.20
CA VAL A 77 14.09 -17.88 2.60
C VAL A 77 15.05 -17.09 3.48
N GLN A 78 16.12 -16.58 2.88
CA GLN A 78 17.02 -15.63 3.50
C GLN A 78 16.83 -14.25 2.85
N TYR A 79 16.51 -13.24 3.65
CA TYR A 79 16.41 -11.85 3.21
C TYR A 79 17.81 -11.25 3.08
N ASP A 80 18.10 -10.65 1.93
CA ASP A 80 19.39 -10.04 1.62
C ASP A 80 19.26 -8.52 1.59
N GLY A 81 19.63 -7.88 2.70
CA GLY A 81 19.57 -6.43 2.86
C GLY A 81 18.17 -5.88 3.13
N LYS A 82 18.08 -4.54 3.10
CA LYS A 82 16.83 -3.78 3.31
C LYS A 82 16.01 -3.68 2.03
N VAL A 83 14.71 -3.42 2.17
CA VAL A 83 13.82 -3.09 1.06
C VAL A 83 14.28 -1.79 0.39
N LYS A 84 14.58 -1.85 -0.90
CA LYS A 84 14.98 -0.69 -1.70
C LYS A 84 13.77 -0.04 -2.35
N GLU A 85 13.80 1.28 -2.48
CA GLU A 85 12.76 2.05 -3.16
C GLU A 85 13.26 2.49 -4.55
N THR A 86 12.39 2.43 -5.55
CA THR A 86 12.65 2.94 -6.88
C THR A 86 11.43 3.72 -7.35
N GLY A 87 11.59 5.03 -7.43
CA GLY A 87 10.56 5.98 -7.82
C GLY A 87 11.16 7.39 -7.86
N LYS A 88 10.39 8.36 -8.35
CA LYS A 88 10.81 9.77 -8.28
C LYS A 88 10.54 10.27 -6.86
N LEU A 89 11.57 10.26 -6.01
CA LEU A 89 11.45 10.76 -4.64
C LEU A 89 11.16 12.26 -4.64
N GLU A 90 10.09 12.64 -3.98
CA GLU A 90 9.67 14.02 -3.77
C GLU A 90 10.02 14.42 -2.34
N LYS A 91 10.71 15.55 -2.19
CA LYS A 91 10.97 16.15 -0.88
C LYS A 91 9.97 17.29 -0.69
N PHE A 92 8.95 17.04 0.11
CA PHE A 92 7.91 17.98 0.45
C PHE A 92 8.30 18.74 1.72
N VAL A 93 7.99 20.05 1.76
CA VAL A 93 8.20 20.91 2.91
C VAL A 93 6.93 21.71 3.11
N ASP A 94 6.35 21.59 4.31
CA ASP A 94 5.27 22.45 4.77
C ASP A 94 5.90 23.60 5.56
N ASN A 95 5.86 24.80 4.98
CA ASN A 95 6.45 25.99 5.60
C ASN A 95 5.62 26.52 6.78
N ASP A 96 4.32 26.23 6.82
CA ASP A 96 3.42 26.72 7.87
C ASP A 96 3.60 25.88 9.14
N LEU A 97 3.77 24.57 8.97
CA LEU A 97 4.01 23.63 10.07
C LEU A 97 5.49 23.44 10.39
N GLY A 98 6.40 23.85 9.51
CA GLY A 98 7.84 23.68 9.67
C GLY A 98 8.28 22.21 9.65
N VAL A 99 7.54 21.35 8.94
CA VAL A 99 7.81 19.92 8.82
C VAL A 99 8.06 19.54 7.38
N SER A 100 8.83 18.49 7.17
CA SER A 100 9.12 17.94 5.85
C SER A 100 8.76 16.47 5.74
N ALA A 101 8.57 16.01 4.50
CA ALA A 101 8.27 14.62 4.21
C ALA A 101 8.94 14.18 2.91
N ASN A 102 9.43 12.95 2.93
CA ASN A 102 9.85 12.23 1.73
C ASN A 102 8.66 11.41 1.23
N GLN A 103 8.26 11.61 -0.02
CA GLN A 103 7.06 10.97 -0.56
C GLN A 103 7.22 10.59 -2.03
N TYR A 104 6.25 9.82 -2.51
CA TYR A 104 6.14 9.41 -3.90
C TYR A 104 4.75 9.73 -4.43
N SER A 105 4.68 10.24 -5.65
CA SER A 105 3.45 10.34 -6.44
C SER A 105 3.45 9.32 -7.58
N LYS A 106 2.27 9.03 -8.15
CA LYS A 106 2.04 8.11 -9.29
C LYS A 106 2.42 6.66 -9.02
N GLN A 107 3.71 6.35 -8.85
CA GLN A 107 4.19 4.99 -8.65
C GLN A 107 5.53 4.97 -7.90
N VAL A 108 5.69 3.97 -7.03
CA VAL A 108 6.96 3.57 -6.45
C VAL A 108 7.04 2.04 -6.37
N VAL A 109 8.22 1.49 -6.66
CA VAL A 109 8.51 0.06 -6.56
C VAL A 109 9.41 -0.19 -5.36
N PHE A 110 8.94 -1.01 -4.45
CA PHE A 110 9.72 -1.51 -3.32
C PHE A 110 10.26 -2.89 -3.67
N THR A 111 11.58 -3.10 -3.54
CA THR A 111 12.24 -4.35 -3.93
C THR A 111 12.97 -4.96 -2.74
N GLN A 112 12.56 -6.17 -2.35
CA GLN A 112 13.27 -7.00 -1.38
C GLN A 112 14.01 -8.11 -2.12
N LYS A 113 15.33 -8.18 -1.95
CA LYS A 113 16.14 -9.29 -2.46
C LYS A 113 16.09 -10.45 -1.48
N VAL A 114 15.90 -11.67 -1.99
CA VAL A 114 15.87 -12.88 -1.19
C VAL A 114 16.65 -14.01 -1.85
N VAL A 115 17.16 -14.92 -1.03
CA VAL A 115 17.83 -16.15 -1.45
C VAL A 115 16.98 -17.34 -0.98
N LEU A 116 16.56 -18.16 -1.94
CA LEU A 116 15.87 -19.42 -1.67
C LEU A 116 16.88 -20.51 -1.27
N LYS A 117 16.63 -21.16 -0.15
CA LYS A 117 17.43 -22.28 0.36
C LYS A 117 16.87 -23.59 -0.21
N GLY A 118 17.72 -24.31 -0.92
CA GLY A 118 17.35 -25.59 -1.55
C GLY A 118 16.59 -25.41 -2.87
N LYS A 119 15.82 -26.45 -3.24
CA LYS A 119 15.09 -26.54 -4.53
C LYS A 119 13.56 -26.59 -4.37
N ALA A 120 13.06 -26.64 -3.14
CA ALA A 120 11.63 -26.70 -2.87
C ALA A 120 10.96 -25.37 -3.24
N ALA A 121 9.77 -25.45 -3.83
CA ALA A 121 8.94 -24.27 -4.07
C ALA A 121 8.64 -23.56 -2.74
N SER A 122 8.70 -22.23 -2.75
CA SER A 122 8.46 -21.43 -1.56
C SER A 122 7.86 -20.07 -1.92
N ASN A 123 7.51 -19.31 -0.90
CA ASN A 123 6.93 -17.98 -1.03
C ASN A 123 7.56 -16.98 -0.05
N VAL A 124 7.33 -15.71 -0.32
CA VAL A 124 7.57 -14.61 0.62
C VAL A 124 6.22 -14.01 0.95
N SER A 125 5.89 -13.99 2.23
CA SER A 125 4.69 -13.36 2.76
C SER A 125 5.02 -12.31 3.80
N GLY A 126 4.10 -11.38 4.00
CA GLY A 126 4.31 -10.27 4.91
C GLY A 126 3.19 -9.25 4.84
N ASN A 127 3.44 -8.11 5.47
CA ASN A 127 2.55 -6.97 5.54
C ASN A 127 3.30 -5.72 5.08
N VAL A 128 2.59 -4.85 4.37
CA VAL A 128 2.99 -3.45 4.18
C VAL A 128 2.03 -2.56 4.94
N THR A 129 2.57 -1.73 5.84
CA THR A 129 1.82 -0.69 6.54
C THR A 129 2.23 0.66 5.97
N TYR A 130 1.27 1.49 5.57
CA TYR A 130 1.54 2.76 4.92
C TYR A 130 0.48 3.81 5.26
N GLN A 131 0.85 5.07 5.07
CA GLN A 131 -0.05 6.22 5.15
C GLN A 131 0.02 7.03 3.86
N THR A 132 -1.13 7.56 3.45
CA THR A 132 -1.25 8.41 2.25
C THR A 132 -1.99 9.69 2.54
N CYS A 133 -1.55 10.76 1.88
CA CYS A 133 -2.14 12.09 2.01
C CYS A 133 -2.36 12.71 0.63
N ASP A 134 -3.35 13.57 0.54
CA ASP A 134 -3.51 14.56 -0.52
C ASP A 134 -3.24 15.97 0.06
N ASP A 135 -3.45 17.00 -0.74
CA ASP A 135 -3.23 18.40 -0.34
C ASP A 135 -4.16 18.88 0.80
N LYS A 136 -5.18 18.11 1.17
CA LYS A 136 -6.22 18.51 2.13
C LYS A 136 -6.24 17.64 3.38
N LYS A 137 -5.85 16.37 3.27
CA LYS A 137 -5.99 15.40 4.35
C LYS A 137 -5.03 14.23 4.21
N CYS A 138 -4.71 13.65 5.36
CA CYS A 138 -4.10 12.34 5.47
C CYS A 138 -5.14 11.29 5.86
N LEU A 139 -5.07 10.12 5.24
CA LEU A 139 -5.87 8.97 5.65
C LEU A 139 -5.21 8.25 6.85
N PRO A 140 -6.00 7.54 7.68
CA PRO A 140 -5.44 6.63 8.66
C PRO A 140 -4.50 5.61 8.00
N PRO A 141 -3.43 5.16 8.68
CA PRO A 141 -2.56 4.12 8.17
C PRO A 141 -3.34 2.85 7.82
N LYS A 142 -2.91 2.19 6.75
CA LYS A 142 -3.50 0.95 6.28
C LYS A 142 -2.44 -0.14 6.17
N THR A 143 -2.82 -1.36 6.54
CA THR A 143 -1.99 -2.55 6.38
C THR A 143 -2.56 -3.42 5.26
N VAL A 144 -1.70 -3.89 4.37
CA VAL A 144 -2.03 -4.84 3.30
C VAL A 144 -1.11 -6.04 3.42
N SER A 145 -1.70 -7.23 3.57
CA SER A 145 -0.95 -8.49 3.56
C SER A 145 -0.68 -8.95 2.13
N PHE A 146 0.47 -9.59 1.93
CA PHE A 146 0.83 -10.19 0.65
C PHE A 146 1.43 -11.59 0.84
N ASN A 147 1.31 -12.41 -0.20
CA ASN A 147 1.96 -13.70 -0.30
C ASN A 147 2.34 -13.93 -1.77
N VAL A 148 3.64 -14.02 -2.04
CA VAL A 148 4.21 -14.11 -3.38
C VAL A 148 5.02 -15.38 -3.51
N ALA A 149 4.61 -16.27 -4.39
CA ALA A 149 5.42 -17.43 -4.77
C ALA A 149 6.72 -16.98 -5.44
N LEU A 150 7.85 -17.60 -5.10
CA LEU A 150 9.14 -17.34 -5.74
C LEU A 150 9.22 -18.08 -7.07
N LYS A 151 9.19 -17.34 -8.18
CA LYS A 151 9.17 -17.86 -9.55
C LYS A 151 10.26 -17.21 -10.42
#